data_AF-A0A4R8WLP3-F1
#
_entry.id   AF-A0A4R8WLP3-F1
#
_cell.length_a   1.000
_cell.length_b   1.000
_cell.length_c   1.000
_cell.angle_alpha   90.00
_cell.angle_beta   90.00
_cell.angle_gamma   90.00
#
_symmetry.space_group_name_H-M   'P 1'
#
loop_
_entity.id
_entity.type
_entity.pdbx_description
1 polymer ?
#
loop_
_entity_poly.entity_id
_entity_poly.type
_entity_poly.pdbx_seq_one_letter_code
_entity_poly.pdbx_strand_id
1 'polypeptide(L)'
;MRHLVTTLHGLTERGIGPQGLAGEGAATDTTTVSGELAFSVFAAVAEIERARISERTIGAFVAARPREGERPCTRTAAKAYLGMAATRTAGVRER
;
A
#
# COMPACT_ATOMS: atom_id res chain seq x y z
N MET A 1 -6.64 -3.34 -1.51
CA MET A 1 -7.74 -2.58 -0.91
C MET A 1 -9.14 -3.08 -1.27
N ARG A 2 -9.41 -3.58 -2.49
CA ARG A 2 -10.68 -4.31 -2.78
C ARG A 2 -10.93 -5.41 -1.74
N HIS A 3 -9.88 -6.17 -1.42
CA HIS A 3 -9.93 -7.19 -0.39
C HIS A 3 -10.50 -6.66 0.94
N LEU A 4 -10.08 -5.49 1.42
CA LEU A 4 -10.57 -4.94 2.70
C LEU A 4 -12.05 -4.60 2.63
N VAL A 5 -12.48 -3.89 1.58
CA VAL A 5 -13.91 -3.55 1.37
C VAL A 5 -14.76 -4.80 1.19
N THR A 6 -14.29 -5.80 0.43
CA THR A 6 -14.98 -7.08 0.21
C THR A 6 -15.07 -7.90 1.49
N THR A 7 -13.99 -7.97 2.28
CA THR A 7 -13.99 -8.65 3.58
C THR A 7 -14.99 -8.01 4.51
N LEU A 8 -15.08 -6.67 4.51
CA LEU A 8 -16.02 -5.94 5.36
C LEU A 8 -17.46 -6.12 4.92
N HIS A 9 -17.75 -6.06 3.61
CA HIS A 9 -19.09 -6.35 3.10
C HIS A 9 -19.56 -7.74 3.54
N GLY A 10 -18.69 -8.76 3.42
CA GLY A 10 -18.99 -10.10 3.90
C GLY A 10 -19.16 -10.24 5.41
N LEU A 11 -18.56 -9.34 6.21
CA LEU A 11 -18.77 -9.29 7.67
C LEU A 11 -20.09 -8.57 8.00
N THR A 12 -20.41 -7.47 7.31
CA THR A 12 -21.66 -6.74 7.45
C THR A 12 -22.87 -7.60 7.07
N GLU A 13 -22.80 -8.37 5.97
CA GLU A 13 -23.84 -9.34 5.58
C GLU A 13 -24.10 -10.40 6.66
N ARG A 14 -23.10 -10.66 7.51
CA ARG A 14 -23.20 -11.60 8.65
C ARG A 14 -23.57 -10.92 9.96
N GLY A 15 -23.84 -9.61 9.96
CA GLY A 15 -24.14 -8.82 11.15
C GLY A 15 -22.93 -8.58 12.06
N ILE A 16 -21.70 -8.72 11.55
CA ILE A 16 -20.46 -8.56 12.32
C ILE A 16 -19.85 -7.19 11.99
N GLY A 17 -19.91 -6.26 12.93
CA GLY A 17 -19.25 -4.96 12.82
C GLY A 17 -17.84 -5.00 13.43
N PRO A 18 -16.77 -4.81 12.66
CA PRO A 18 -15.43 -4.69 13.21
C PRO A 18 -15.27 -3.39 14.00
N GLN A 19 -14.76 -3.52 15.22
CA GLN A 19 -14.44 -2.40 16.10
C GLN A 19 -12.92 -2.19 16.12
N GLY A 20 -12.49 -0.94 15.90
CA GLY A 20 -11.10 -0.58 16.15
C GLY A 20 -10.79 -0.64 17.63
N LEU A 21 -9.69 -1.30 18.02
CA LEU A 21 -9.26 -1.36 19.42
C LEU A 21 -8.14 -0.37 19.75
N ALA A 22 -7.52 0.25 18.73
CA ALA A 22 -6.42 1.20 18.88
C ALA A 22 -6.29 2.13 17.65
N GLY A 23 -5.66 3.29 17.84
CA GLY A 23 -5.44 4.30 16.80
C GLY A 23 -6.68 5.13 16.47
N GLU A 24 -6.63 5.90 15.37
CA GLU A 24 -7.76 6.74 14.88
C GLU A 24 -9.04 5.93 14.62
N GLY A 25 -8.92 4.63 14.33
CA GLY A 25 -10.07 3.74 14.16
C GLY A 25 -10.72 3.28 15.46
N ALA A 26 -10.12 3.54 16.63
CA ALA A 26 -10.63 3.06 17.93
C ALA A 26 -11.96 3.70 18.35
N ALA A 27 -12.24 4.90 17.84
CA ALA A 27 -13.51 5.57 18.06
C ALA A 27 -14.60 5.13 17.07
N THR A 28 -14.24 4.37 16.03
CA THR A 28 -15.19 3.95 14.99
C THR A 28 -15.80 2.61 15.36
N ASP A 29 -16.98 2.65 15.97
CA ASP A 29 -17.84 1.48 16.17
C ASP A 29 -18.77 1.31 14.96
N THR A 30 -18.40 0.42 14.03
CA THR A 30 -19.16 0.13 12.81
C THR A 30 -20.46 -0.63 13.06
N THR A 31 -20.77 -1.01 14.31
CA THR A 31 -22.07 -1.59 14.69
C THR A 31 -23.15 -0.53 14.89
N THR A 32 -22.77 0.75 14.96
CA THR A 32 -23.71 1.88 15.03
C THR A 32 -23.97 2.45 13.63
N VAL A 33 -25.17 3.00 13.40
CA VAL A 33 -25.53 3.66 12.13
C VAL A 33 -24.55 4.79 11.79
N SER A 34 -24.08 5.53 12.79
CA SER A 34 -23.09 6.59 12.61
C SER A 34 -21.73 6.04 12.18
N GLY A 35 -21.26 4.96 12.80
CA GLY A 35 -19.99 4.33 12.46
C GLY A 35 -20.03 3.62 11.11
N GLU A 36 -21.16 3.03 10.72
CA GLU A 36 -21.37 2.46 9.39
C GLU A 36 -21.28 3.54 8.30
N LEU A 37 -21.94 4.69 8.50
CA LEU A 37 -21.86 5.82 7.57
C LEU A 37 -20.45 6.40 7.48
N ALA A 38 -19.80 6.64 8.61
CA ALA A 38 -18.41 7.13 8.64
C ALA A 38 -17.48 6.17 7.90
N PHE A 39 -17.64 4.86 8.13
CA PHE A 39 -16.86 3.84 7.46
C PHE A 39 -17.09 3.82 5.95
N SER A 40 -18.35 3.93 5.49
CA SER A 40 -18.69 3.99 4.06
C SER A 40 -18.03 5.20 3.37
N VAL A 41 -17.99 6.36 4.03
CA VAL A 41 -17.33 7.55 3.49
C VAL A 41 -15.82 7.33 3.36
N PHE A 42 -15.16 6.79 4.40
CA PHE A 42 -13.73 6.48 4.34
C PHE A 42 -13.41 5.42 3.27
N ALA A 43 -14.26 4.41 3.11
CA ALA A 43 -14.11 3.40 2.07
C ALA A 43 -14.17 4.02 0.67
N ALA A 44 -15.12 4.93 0.42
CA ALA A 44 -15.25 5.64 -0.84
C ALA A 44 -14.02 6.54 -1.13
N VAL A 45 -13.53 7.28 -0.13
CA VAL A 45 -12.32 8.10 -0.26
C VAL A 45 -11.10 7.23 -0.55
N ALA A 46 -10.92 6.12 0.16
CA ALA A 46 -9.81 5.20 -0.04
C ALA A 46 -9.82 4.56 -1.44
N GLU A 47 -10.98 4.33 -2.03
CA GLU A 47 -11.09 3.85 -3.41
C GLU A 47 -10.61 4.89 -4.43
N ILE A 48 -11.01 6.16 -4.24
CA ILE A 48 -10.55 7.28 -5.09
C ILE A 48 -9.03 7.47 -4.95
N GLU A 49 -8.50 7.47 -3.74
CA GLU A 49 -7.06 7.64 -3.52
C GLU A 49 -6.26 6.50 -4.14
N ARG A 50 -6.75 5.26 -4.02
CA ARG A 50 -6.11 4.13 -4.67
C ARG A 50 -6.10 4.27 -6.19
N ALA A 51 -7.20 4.70 -6.79
CA ALA A 51 -7.28 4.94 -8.22
C ALA A 51 -6.23 5.99 -8.64
N ARG A 52 -6.18 7.12 -7.94
CA ARG A 52 -5.18 8.18 -8.18
C ARG A 52 -3.73 7.72 -8.02
N ILE A 53 -3.42 6.97 -6.97
CA ILE A 53 -2.08 6.41 -6.76
C ILE A 53 -1.72 5.48 -7.91
N SER A 54 -2.64 4.60 -8.32
CA SER A 54 -2.44 3.67 -9.44
C SER A 54 -2.20 4.41 -10.76
N GLU A 55 -3.03 5.40 -11.07
CA GLU A 55 -2.87 6.26 -12.26
C GLU A 55 -1.51 6.95 -12.27
N ARG A 56 -1.09 7.51 -11.14
CA ARG A 56 0.22 8.14 -11.01
C ARG A 56 1.36 7.14 -11.21
N THR A 57 1.27 5.94 -10.65
CA THR A 57 2.29 4.91 -10.83
C THR A 57 2.39 4.48 -12.29
N ILE A 58 1.26 4.25 -12.97
CA ILE A 58 1.23 3.87 -14.39
C ILE A 58 1.76 5.01 -15.25
N GLY A 59 1.30 6.24 -15.03
CA GLY A 59 1.77 7.42 -15.76
C GLY A 59 3.27 7.66 -15.58
N ALA A 60 3.77 7.53 -14.36
CA ALA A 60 5.21 7.63 -14.07
C ALA A 60 6.00 6.51 -14.75
N PHE A 61 5.46 5.29 -14.79
CA PHE A 61 6.10 4.16 -15.46
C PHE A 61 6.13 4.32 -16.98
N VAL A 62 5.07 4.85 -17.58
CA VAL A 62 5.02 5.20 -19.02
C VAL A 62 6.04 6.31 -19.33
N ALA A 63 6.09 7.35 -18.52
CA ALA A 63 7.05 8.45 -18.68
C ALA A 63 8.51 8.01 -18.47
N ALA A 64 8.74 7.01 -17.61
CA ALA A 64 10.05 6.42 -17.34
C ALA A 64 10.40 5.26 -18.29
N ARG A 65 9.58 4.97 -19.31
CA ARG A 65 9.93 3.94 -20.29
C ARG A 65 11.20 4.37 -21.04
N PRO A 66 12.18 3.48 -21.18
CA PRO A 66 13.34 3.75 -22.03
C PRO A 66 12.84 4.02 -23.44
N ARG A 67 13.42 5.03 -24.11
CA ARG A 67 13.12 5.26 -25.53
C ARG A 67 13.58 4.06 -26.35
N GLU A 68 12.98 3.87 -27.51
CA GLU A 68 13.35 2.80 -28.41
C GLU A 68 14.86 2.84 -28.72
N GLY A 69 15.57 1.77 -28.40
CA GLY A 69 17.04 1.69 -28.52
C GLY A 69 17.83 2.07 -27.25
N GLU A 70 17.18 2.57 -26.19
CA GLU A 70 17.84 2.81 -24.91
C GLU A 70 18.02 1.49 -24.15
N ARG A 71 19.28 1.21 -23.79
CA ARG A 71 19.66 -0.03 -23.10
C ARG A 71 18.86 -0.15 -21.78
N PRO A 72 18.20 -1.30 -21.50
CA PRO A 72 17.45 -1.48 -20.27
C PRO A 72 18.32 -1.13 -19.08
N CYS A 73 17.75 -0.50 -18.04
CA CYS A 73 18.43 -0.31 -16.76
C CYS A 73 18.75 -1.68 -16.13
N THR A 74 19.81 -2.33 -16.61
CA THR A 74 20.51 -3.38 -15.89
C THR A 74 21.06 -2.67 -14.69
N ARG A 75 20.46 -2.88 -13.52
CA ARG A 75 20.95 -2.44 -12.20
C ARG A 75 22.47 -2.21 -12.28
N THR A 76 22.90 -0.95 -12.41
CA THR A 76 24.27 -0.63 -12.87
C THR A 76 25.25 -1.38 -11.99
N ALA A 77 26.33 -1.93 -12.55
CA ALA A 77 27.32 -2.69 -11.78
C ALA A 77 27.72 -1.94 -10.48
N ALA A 78 27.77 -0.61 -10.52
CA ALA A 78 27.94 0.27 -9.36
C ALA A 78 26.89 0.09 -8.24
N LYS A 79 25.59 0.01 -8.53
CA LYS A 79 24.52 -0.22 -7.53
C LYS A 79 24.51 -1.67 -7.02
N ALA A 80 24.99 -2.63 -7.81
CA ALA A 80 25.21 -3.99 -7.34
C ALA A 80 26.44 -4.09 -6.42
N TYR A 81 27.52 -3.38 -6.75
CA TYR A 81 28.75 -3.31 -5.96
C TYR A 81 28.53 -2.60 -4.62
N LEU A 82 27.76 -1.50 -4.60
CA LEU A 82 27.42 -0.79 -3.36
C LEU A 82 26.63 -1.69 -2.39
N GLY A 83 25.70 -2.50 -2.92
CA GLY A 83 24.94 -3.48 -2.14
C GLY A 83 25.81 -4.62 -1.59
N MET A 84 26.72 -5.18 -2.40
CA MET A 84 27.67 -6.21 -1.97
C MET A 84 28.73 -5.70 -0.98
N ALA A 85 29.16 -4.44 -1.13
CA ALA A 85 30.11 -3.80 -0.22
C ALA A 85 29.46 -3.50 1.15
N ALA A 86 28.21 -3.05 1.18
CA ALA A 86 27.47 -2.79 2.42
C ALA A 86 27.19 -4.07 3.23
N THR A 87 26.92 -5.20 2.56
CA THR A 87 26.78 -6.51 3.23
C THR A 87 28.10 -7.09 3.72
N ARG A 88 29.24 -6.69 3.15
CA ARG A 88 30.57 -7.16 3.57
C ARG A 88 31.02 -6.51 4.88
N THR A 89 30.58 -5.28 5.17
CA THR A 89 30.97 -4.55 6.39
C THR A 89 30.12 -4.88 7.62
N ALA A 90 28.95 -5.50 7.44
CA ALA A 90 28.05 -5.85 8.55
C ALA A 90 28.38 -7.20 9.24
N GLY A 91 29.27 -8.02 8.66
CA GLY A 91 29.61 -9.36 9.17
C GLY A 91 30.92 -9.45 9.98
N VAL A 92 31.59 -8.33 10.30
CA VAL A 92 32.94 -8.34 10.93
C VAL A 92 32.95 -7.68 12.32
N ARG A 93 31.80 -7.52 12.98
CA ARG A 93 31.76 -6.96 14.34
C ARG A 93 30.97 -7.80 15.31
N GLU A 94 31.49 -8.98 15.64
CA GLU A 94 31.22 -9.67 16.91
C GLU A 94 32.37 -10.63 17.24
N ARG A 95 33.39 -10.08 17.90
CA ARG A 95 34.21 -10.74 18.92
C ARG A 95 34.58 -9.70 19.96
#